data_AF-A0A1I4X3D2-F1
#
_entry.id   AF-A0A1I4X3D2-F1
#
_cell.length_a   1.000
_cell.length_b   1.000
_cell.length_c   1.000
_cell.angle_alpha   90.00
_cell.angle_beta   90.00
_cell.angle_gamma   90.00
#
_symmetry.space_group_name_H-M   'P 1'
#
loop_
_entity.id
_entity.type
_entity.pdbx_description
1 polymer ?
#
loop_
_entity_poly.entity_id
_entity_poly.type
_entity_poly.pdbx_seq_one_letter_code
_entity_poly.pdbx_strand_id
1 'polypeptide(L)'
;FDIWFAATENFEAVLRSGKHFVAALKDNRQIALTLEEKQQGHFVKVSELALSDQQAVRGWLKGFDREVLLLRRVFTNKDGSTGMLNLV
;
A
#
# COMPACT_ATOMS: atom_id res chain seq x y z
N PHE A 1 -1.20 -9.11 7.35
CA PHE A 1 -1.26 -10.02 6.18
C PHE A 1 0.15 -10.21 5.64
N ASP A 2 0.47 -11.41 5.15
CA ASP A 2 1.63 -11.58 4.27
C ASP A 2 1.30 -10.99 2.89
N ILE A 3 2.32 -10.60 2.15
CA ILE A 3 2.26 -9.95 0.83
C ILE A 3 1.41 -10.76 -0.16
N TRP A 4 1.39 -12.09 -0.03
CA TRP A 4 0.60 -12.99 -0.87
C TRP A 4 -0.91 -12.90 -0.64
N PHE A 5 -1.34 -12.38 0.52
CA PHE A 5 -2.75 -12.23 0.87
C PHE A 5 -3.26 -10.79 0.73
N ALA A 6 -2.44 -9.88 0.18
CA ALA A 6 -2.78 -8.48 -0.04
C ALA A 6 -3.61 -8.22 -1.31
N ALA A 7 -4.60 -9.09 -1.56
CA ALA A 7 -5.58 -8.93 -2.62
C ALA A 7 -6.74 -8.02 -2.16
N THR A 8 -7.37 -7.31 -3.09
CA THR A 8 -8.50 -6.40 -2.78
C THR A 8 -9.61 -7.15 -2.06
N GLU A 9 -9.93 -8.34 -2.54
CA GLU A 9 -11.02 -9.20 -2.07
C GLU A 9 -10.83 -9.56 -0.59
N ASN A 10 -9.58 -9.78 -0.17
CA ASN A 10 -9.23 -10.05 1.22
C ASN A 10 -9.40 -8.81 2.10
N PHE A 11 -8.99 -7.63 1.62
CA PHE A 11 -9.21 -6.36 2.34
C PHE A 11 -10.70 -6.12 2.57
N GLU A 12 -11.51 -6.31 1.53
CA GLU A 12 -12.96 -6.19 1.67
C GLU A 12 -13.56 -7.23 2.61
N ALA A 13 -13.09 -8.48 2.58
CA ALA A 13 -13.57 -9.52 3.48
C ALA A 13 -13.31 -9.15 4.95
N VAL A 14 -12.13 -8.60 5.27
CA VAL A 14 -11.80 -8.13 6.61
C VAL A 14 -12.70 -6.97 7.01
N LEU A 15 -12.89 -5.98 6.12
CA LEU A 15 -13.75 -4.84 6.40
C LEU A 15 -15.22 -5.25 6.57
N ARG A 16 -15.72 -6.20 5.78
CA ARG A 16 -17.06 -6.79 5.95
C ARG A 16 -17.23 -7.48 7.29
N SER A 17 -16.15 -8.00 7.88
CA SER A 17 -16.16 -8.56 9.23
C SER A 17 -16.12 -7.52 10.36
N GLY A 18 -16.15 -6.21 10.02
CA GLY A 18 -16.10 -5.12 10.98
C GLY A 18 -14.71 -4.86 11.59
N LYS A 19 -13.65 -5.38 10.96
CA LYS A 19 -12.27 -5.24 11.42
C LYS A 19 -11.47 -4.35 10.49
N HIS A 20 -10.42 -3.73 11.03
CA HIS A 20 -9.38 -3.07 10.24
C HIS A 20 -8.22 -4.02 9.96
N PHE A 21 -7.36 -3.66 9.01
CA PHE A 21 -6.16 -4.43 8.68
C PHE A 21 -4.92 -3.55 8.63
N VAL A 22 -3.78 -4.22 8.77
CA VAL A 22 -2.49 -3.76 8.25
C VAL A 22 -1.91 -4.90 7.41
N ALA A 23 -1.52 -4.60 6.18
CA ALA A 23 -1.07 -5.58 5.19
C ALA A 23 0.21 -5.12 4.51
N ALA A 24 1.15 -6.04 4.32
CA ALA A 24 2.31 -5.80 3.47
C ALA A 24 1.90 -5.81 2.00
N LEU A 25 2.36 -4.84 1.22
CA LEU A 25 2.06 -4.70 -0.20
C LEU A 25 3.24 -5.13 -1.07
N LYS A 26 2.92 -5.70 -2.24
CA LYS A 26 3.89 -5.81 -3.33
C LYS A 26 4.19 -4.43 -3.90
N ASP A 27 5.44 -4.22 -4.26
CA ASP A 27 5.94 -2.97 -4.84
C ASP A 27 5.27 -2.58 -6.16
N ASN A 28 4.79 -3.56 -6.92
CA ASN A 28 4.07 -3.34 -8.17
C ASN A 28 2.56 -3.07 -7.99
N ARG A 29 2.05 -3.01 -6.74
CA ARG A 29 0.68 -2.58 -6.48
C ARG A 29 0.52 -1.14 -6.99
N GLN A 30 -0.62 -0.85 -7.61
CA GLN A 30 -0.91 0.46 -8.19
C GLN A 30 -1.74 1.31 -7.23
N ILE A 31 -1.44 2.61 -7.13
CA ILE A 31 -2.09 3.59 -6.27
C ILE A 31 -2.27 4.94 -6.99
N ALA A 32 -3.39 5.61 -6.73
CA ALA A 32 -3.63 7.01 -7.07
C ALA A 32 -3.59 7.84 -5.79
N LEU A 33 -2.91 9.00 -5.80
CA LEU A 33 -2.71 9.82 -4.58
C LEU A 33 -3.85 10.84 -4.38
N THR A 34 -4.61 11.11 -5.44
CA THR A 34 -5.82 11.93 -5.38
C THR A 34 -7.03 11.17 -5.91
N LEU A 35 -8.22 11.62 -5.51
CA LEU A 35 -9.47 11.08 -6.03
C LEU A 35 -9.64 11.36 -7.53
N GLU A 36 -9.16 12.51 -8.00
CA GLU A 36 -9.19 12.88 -9.42
C GLU A 36 -8.33 11.94 -10.26
N GLU A 37 -7.09 11.67 -9.85
CA GLU A 37 -6.23 10.66 -10.50
C GLU A 37 -6.89 9.28 -10.53
N LYS A 38 -7.51 8.85 -9.42
CA LYS A 38 -8.28 7.59 -9.36
C LYS A 38 -9.38 7.57 -10.42
N GLN A 39 -10.17 8.65 -10.53
CA GLN A 39 -11.28 8.77 -11.46
C GLN A 39 -10.82 8.81 -12.93
N GLN A 40 -9.68 9.44 -13.20
CA GLN A 40 -9.06 9.48 -14.53
C GLN A 40 -8.33 8.18 -14.90
N GLY A 41 -8.23 7.22 -13.97
CA GLY A 41 -7.51 5.97 -14.19
C GLY A 41 -5.98 6.11 -14.11
N HIS A 42 -5.49 7.23 -13.57
CA HIS A 42 -4.07 7.51 -13.39
C HIS A 42 -3.58 6.87 -12.08
N PHE A 43 -2.85 5.77 -12.22
CA PHE A 43 -2.23 5.07 -11.10
C PHE A 43 -0.74 4.86 -11.35
N VAL A 44 0.06 5.08 -10.30
CA VAL A 44 1.50 4.79 -10.28
C VAL A 44 1.78 3.53 -9.47
N LYS A 45 2.94 2.91 -9.63
CA LYS A 45 3.33 1.80 -8.75
C LYS A 45 3.76 2.33 -7.39
N VAL A 46 3.51 1.56 -6.34
CA VAL A 46 4.01 1.85 -4.99
C VAL A 46 5.54 2.01 -4.97
N SER A 47 6.27 1.23 -5.78
CA SER A 47 7.73 1.37 -5.94
C SER A 47 8.19 2.72 -6.49
N GLU A 48 7.35 3.40 -7.26
CA GLU A 48 7.67 4.68 -7.90
C GLU A 48 7.50 5.86 -6.94
N LEU A 49 6.85 5.64 -5.79
CA LEU A 49 6.69 6.67 -4.76
C LEU A 49 8.00 6.87 -4.00
N ALA A 50 8.49 8.12 -3.99
CA ALA A 50 9.64 8.55 -3.18
C ALA A 50 9.21 8.84 -1.74
N LEU A 51 8.91 7.79 -0.98
CA LEU A 51 8.59 7.89 0.45
C LEU A 51 9.84 7.63 1.31
N SER A 52 10.05 8.48 2.31
CA SER A 52 11.07 8.29 3.35
C SER A 52 10.64 7.21 4.37
N ASP A 53 11.57 6.74 5.22
CA ASP A 53 11.19 5.84 6.32
C ASP A 53 10.10 6.50 7.18
N GLN A 54 9.08 5.71 7.51
CA GLN A 54 7.91 6.08 8.33
C GLN A 54 7.01 7.16 7.70
N GLN A 55 7.27 7.54 6.45
CA GLN A 55 6.38 8.44 5.73
C GLN A 55 5.12 7.70 5.31
N ALA A 56 3.97 8.29 5.61
CA ALA A 56 2.66 7.82 5.20
C ALA A 56 2.02 8.80 4.20
N VAL A 57 1.32 8.26 3.21
CA VAL A 57 0.50 9.02 2.26
C VAL A 57 -0.88 8.41 2.16
N ARG A 58 -1.89 9.24 1.87
CA ARG A 58 -3.23 8.75 1.55
C ARG A 58 -3.34 8.46 0.06
N GLY A 59 -4.22 7.53 -0.30
CA GLY A 59 -4.51 7.25 -1.70
C GLY A 59 -5.51 6.11 -1.89
N TRP A 60 -5.71 5.71 -3.14
CA TRP A 60 -6.62 4.66 -3.55
C TRP A 60 -5.86 3.58 -4.31
N LEU A 61 -5.86 2.36 -3.78
CA LEU A 61 -5.29 1.23 -4.51
C LEU A 61 -6.16 0.90 -5.72
N LYS A 62 -5.54 0.58 -6.86
CA LYS A 62 -6.29 0.17 -8.04
C LYS A 62 -7.16 -1.06 -7.72
N GLY A 63 -8.43 -0.98 -8.11
CA GLY A 63 -9.43 -2.00 -7.84
C GLY A 63 -9.92 -2.06 -6.39
N PHE A 64 -9.58 -1.10 -5.52
CA PHE A 64 -10.11 -0.99 -4.16
C PHE A 64 -10.70 0.39 -3.95
N ASP A 65 -11.97 0.46 -3.52
CA ASP A 65 -12.70 1.73 -3.56
C ASP A 65 -12.45 2.66 -2.39
N ARG A 66 -11.96 2.14 -1.27
CA ARG A 66 -11.74 2.94 -0.06
C ARG A 66 -10.37 3.61 -0.09
N GLU A 67 -10.32 4.82 0.47
CA GLU A 67 -9.05 5.49 0.76
C GLU A 67 -8.26 4.64 1.77
N VAL A 68 -6.95 4.57 1.57
CA VAL A 68 -6.02 3.87 2.44
C VAL A 68 -4.87 4.79 2.86
N LEU A 69 -4.16 4.40 3.91
CA LEU A 69 -2.87 4.98 4.29
C LEU A 69 -1.75 4.02 3.85
N LEU A 70 -0.92 4.47 2.92
CA LEU A 70 0.29 3.75 2.51
C LEU A 70 1.48 4.26 3.33
N LEU A 71 2.09 3.37 4.11
CA LEU A 71 3.27 3.65 4.94
C LEU A 71 4.50 2.93 4.37
N ARG A 72 5.64 3.63 4.29
CA ARG A 72 6.93 2.99 4.00
C ARG A 72 7.74 2.77 5.28
N ARG A 73 8.33 1.58 5.41
CA ARG A 73 9.39 1.28 6.38
C ARG A 73 10.67 0.97 5.63
N VAL A 74 11.78 1.56 6.05
CA VAL A 74 13.13 1.23 5.61
C VAL A 74 13.90 0.69 6.81
N PHE A 75 14.59 -0.43 6.64
CA PHE A 75 15.34 -1.07 7.71
C PHE A 75 16.71 -1.51 7.21
N THR A 76 17.69 -1.49 8.11
CA THR A 76 19.04 -1.99 7.83
C THR A 76 19.12 -3.47 8.22
N ASN A 77 19.50 -4.31 7.28
CA ASN A 77 19.75 -5.73 7.49
C ASN A 77 21.09 -5.94 8.23
N LYS A 78 21.31 -7.16 8.75
CA LYS A 78 22.54 -7.50 9.49
C LYS A 78 23.82 -7.34 8.66
N ASP A 79 23.72 -7.47 7.35
CA ASP A 79 24.83 -7.30 6.40
C ASP A 79 25.06 -5.84 5.98
N GLY A 80 24.30 -4.88 6.54
CA GLY A 80 24.38 -3.46 6.21
C GLY A 80 23.57 -3.04 4.98
N SER A 81 22.96 -3.99 4.24
CA SER A 81 22.03 -3.66 3.16
C SER A 81 20.72 -3.07 3.71
N THR A 82 19.95 -2.38 2.87
CA THR A 82 18.64 -1.84 3.25
C THR A 82 17.50 -2.65 2.65
N GLY A 83 16.52 -3.00 3.48
CA GLY A 83 15.23 -3.52 3.04
C GLY A 83 14.14 -2.44 3.07
N MET A 84 13.13 -2.61 2.23
CA MET A 84 11.94 -1.76 2.20
C MET A 84 10.69 -2.62 2.42
N LEU A 85 9.74 -2.08 3.17
CA LEU A 85 8.43 -2.69 3.39
C LEU A 85 7.35 -1.62 3.22
N ASN A 86 6.42 -1.88 2.29
CA ASN A 86 5.25 -1.04 2.07
C ASN A 86 4.04 -1.64 2.80
N LEU A 87 3.36 -0.85 3.62
CA LEU A 87 2.23 -1.26 4.45
C LEU A 87 0.98 -0.45 4.12
N VAL A 88 -0.19 -1.10 4.20
CA VAL A 88 -1.51 -0.48 4.02
C VAL A 88 -2.49 -0.94 5.08
#